data_AF-A0A1Y2GIH1-F1
#
_entry.id   AF-A0A1Y2GIH1-F1
#
_cell.length_a   1.000
_cell.length_b   1.000
_cell.length_c   1.000
_cell.angle_alpha   90.00
_cell.angle_beta   90.00
_cell.angle_gamma   90.00
#
_symmetry.space_group_name_H-M   'P 1'
#
loop_
_entity.id
_entity.type
_entity.pdbx_description
1 polymer ?
#
loop_
_entity_poly.entity_id
_entity_poly.type
_entity_poly.pdbx_seq_one_letter_code
_entity_poly.pdbx_strand_id
1 'polypeptide(L)'
;MDYSRQGYAGTLANGSTSYQPTRRTIGPNSNGLPHLPSLRRCVSTLERSTQLLISTVSLLDQATSGYSRLKTITSHTKEYELVSEEDIANAQVEVAREIEPELFKLSQKATQSIYELEAQEYKLSQQVQAEEAKAEQRIHRQKSLRSGLSNIKRLQSLTRRKEELSRSVTELDQVIEQKRQEFAEIANRIEALEKSRPTSDNNDNNHANRPTKRLRRDPSNESRELSIIEQERNREVLKRDQELEIIQKRIEEKRNILNELKHKTEAQHSHSNSQDRFSPSALWSMYSGHYHRLEEVLQRELLVDPRDKSAYEEAFGRLSSAYLREVDSRQTKTDNELNKLGREKTRKLAQMRILCKQLFPEGSIGITMVRVLELLGESPQNEIYHKELLKEFPLEEEGRHNLNRVINILKQVGVLELILESREEQTEQQRDDEGQQNDEKEHLILRIKFDDGSTAA
;
A
#
# COMPACT_ATOMS: atom_id res chain seq x y z
N MET A 1 -8.01 37.24 49.18
CA MET A 1 -8.82 36.47 50.14
C MET A 1 -8.76 37.20 51.47
N ASP A 2 -9.84 37.88 51.83
CA ASP A 2 -9.94 38.76 53.00
C ASP A 2 -10.16 37.96 54.28
N TYR A 3 -9.19 38.02 55.20
CA TYR A 3 -9.36 37.49 56.55
C TYR A 3 -9.85 38.58 57.49
N SER A 4 -11.17 38.57 57.72
CA SER A 4 -11.86 39.35 58.74
C SER A 4 -11.40 38.94 60.15
N ARG A 5 -10.75 39.88 60.86
CA ARG A 5 -10.49 39.83 62.30
C ARG A 5 -11.81 39.92 63.08
N GLN A 6 -12.20 38.86 63.77
CA GLN A 6 -13.21 38.91 64.84
C GLN A 6 -12.50 39.13 66.18
N GLY A 7 -12.70 40.32 66.75
CA GLY A 7 -12.27 40.66 68.11
C GLY A 7 -13.24 40.10 69.14
N TYR A 8 -12.72 39.28 70.05
CA TYR A 8 -13.45 38.85 71.25
C TYR A 8 -13.31 39.92 72.34
N ALA A 9 -14.41 40.58 72.66
CA ALA A 9 -14.54 41.45 73.83
C ALA A 9 -14.76 40.57 75.08
N GLY A 10 -13.71 40.43 75.90
CA GLY A 10 -13.79 39.78 77.20
C GLY A 10 -14.19 40.78 78.30
N THR A 11 -15.41 40.67 78.78
CA THR A 11 -15.98 41.46 79.88
C THR A 11 -15.38 40.99 81.21
N LEU A 12 -14.45 41.76 81.79
CA LEU A 12 -13.93 41.54 83.14
C LEU A 12 -14.92 42.07 84.18
N ALA A 13 -15.61 41.17 84.87
CA ALA A 13 -16.46 41.49 86.01
C ALA A 13 -15.60 41.77 87.26
N ASN A 14 -15.51 43.05 87.63
CA ASN A 14 -14.90 43.51 88.88
C ASN A 14 -15.81 43.19 90.07
N GLY A 15 -15.53 42.09 90.77
CA GLY A 15 -16.16 41.73 92.05
C GLY A 15 -15.41 42.33 93.24
N SER A 16 -15.66 43.60 93.55
CA SER A 16 -15.13 44.29 94.74
C SER A 16 -15.80 43.77 96.02
N THR A 17 -15.20 42.78 96.68
CA THR A 17 -15.66 42.33 98.00
C THR A 17 -15.07 43.20 99.10
N SER A 18 -15.88 44.15 99.59
CA SER A 18 -15.60 45.00 100.75
C SER A 18 -15.47 44.16 102.03
N TYR A 19 -14.25 43.99 102.54
CA TYR A 19 -13.98 43.46 103.88
C TYR A 19 -14.14 44.57 104.93
N GLN A 20 -15.25 44.56 105.68
CA GLN A 20 -15.44 45.36 106.90
C GLN A 20 -14.87 44.60 108.11
N PRO A 21 -13.95 45.17 108.91
CA PRO A 21 -13.46 44.52 110.12
C PRO A 21 -14.45 44.75 111.28
N THR A 22 -15.26 43.74 111.60
CA THR A 22 -16.13 43.78 112.79
C THR A 22 -15.28 43.64 114.05
N ARG A 23 -15.02 44.77 114.71
CA ARG A 23 -14.36 44.90 116.01
C ARG A 23 -15.30 44.33 117.10
N ARG A 24 -15.14 43.06 117.46
CA ARG A 24 -15.84 42.47 118.62
C ARG A 24 -15.15 42.89 119.91
N THR A 25 -15.89 43.57 120.77
CA THR A 25 -15.57 43.86 122.16
C THR A 25 -15.53 42.56 122.97
N ILE A 26 -14.47 42.39 123.74
CA ILE A 26 -14.22 41.24 124.61
C ILE A 26 -14.91 41.53 125.96
N GLY A 27 -15.93 40.75 126.31
CA GLY A 27 -16.48 40.71 127.66
C GLY A 27 -15.61 39.78 128.55
N PRO A 28 -15.35 40.14 129.83
CA PRO A 28 -14.57 39.31 130.71
C PRO A 28 -15.51 38.37 131.48
N ASN A 29 -15.60 37.11 131.07
CA ASN A 29 -16.02 36.03 131.97
C ASN A 29 -15.85 34.66 131.31
N SER A 30 -14.83 33.92 131.74
CA SER A 30 -14.84 32.48 132.03
C SER A 30 -13.41 31.91 131.92
N ASN A 31 -13.08 31.07 132.88
CA ASN A 31 -11.80 30.39 133.07
C ASN A 31 -11.53 29.36 131.95
N GLY A 32 -11.19 29.83 130.75
CA GLY A 32 -10.69 29.03 129.63
C GLY A 32 -9.55 29.76 128.95
N LEU A 33 -8.46 29.05 128.61
CA LEU A 33 -7.23 29.66 128.09
C LEU A 33 -7.52 30.68 126.96
N PRO A 34 -7.18 31.97 127.13
CA PRO A 34 -7.59 33.07 126.23
C PRO A 34 -6.96 33.03 124.82
N HIS A 35 -6.07 32.09 124.55
CA HIS A 35 -5.37 31.95 123.27
C HIS A 35 -6.11 31.06 122.25
N LEU A 36 -7.09 30.25 122.69
CA LEU A 36 -7.84 29.34 121.82
C LEU A 36 -8.63 30.01 120.67
N PRO A 37 -9.34 31.15 120.87
CA PRO A 37 -10.07 31.80 119.78
C PRO A 37 -9.14 32.44 118.73
N SER A 38 -7.99 32.99 119.15
CA SER A 38 -6.98 33.55 118.24
C SER A 38 -6.29 32.43 117.45
N LEU A 39 -5.98 31.30 118.09
CA LEU A 39 -5.44 30.12 117.41
C LEU A 39 -6.44 29.56 116.40
N ARG A 40 -7.72 29.43 116.77
CA ARG A 40 -8.79 28.99 115.86
C ARG A 40 -8.92 29.90 114.63
N ARG A 41 -8.78 31.23 114.79
CA ARG A 41 -8.75 32.19 113.68
C ARG A 41 -7.50 32.03 112.80
N CYS A 42 -6.34 31.79 113.40
CA CYS A 42 -5.11 31.53 112.64
C CYS A 42 -5.25 30.24 111.83
N VAL A 43 -5.75 29.17 112.44
CA VAL A 43 -6.04 27.89 111.77
C VAL A 43 -7.05 28.07 110.64
N SER A 44 -8.17 28.78 110.86
CA SER A 44 -9.15 29.02 109.80
C SER A 44 -8.62 29.90 108.66
N THR A 45 -7.76 30.87 108.97
CA THR A 45 -7.12 31.72 107.95
C THR A 45 -6.11 30.92 107.14
N LEU A 46 -5.34 30.06 107.82
CA LEU A 46 -4.42 29.14 107.18
C LEU A 46 -5.18 28.15 106.28
N GLU A 47 -6.26 27.55 106.76
CA GLU A 47 -7.11 26.64 105.99
C GLU A 47 -7.72 27.32 104.75
N ARG A 48 -8.15 28.58 104.87
CA ARG A 48 -8.64 29.34 103.72
C ARG A 48 -7.52 29.65 102.72
N SER A 49 -6.31 29.95 103.20
CA SER A 49 -5.16 30.19 102.34
C SER A 49 -4.71 28.93 101.60
N THR A 50 -4.77 27.76 102.25
CA THR A 50 -4.45 26.47 101.60
C THR A 50 -5.53 26.09 100.60
N GLN A 51 -6.81 26.31 100.88
CA GLN A 51 -7.90 26.11 99.91
C GLN A 51 -7.76 27.01 98.69
N LEU A 52 -7.42 28.29 98.87
CA LEU A 52 -7.14 29.20 97.76
C LEU A 52 -5.93 28.73 96.95
N LEU A 53 -4.86 28.30 97.61
CA LEU A 53 -3.68 27.78 96.93
C LEU A 53 -4.02 26.54 96.09
N ILE A 54 -4.77 25.59 96.65
CA ILE A 54 -5.27 24.40 95.94
C ILE A 54 -6.12 24.82 94.72
N SER A 55 -7.02 25.79 94.89
CA SER A 55 -7.84 26.30 93.79
C SER A 55 -6.98 26.96 92.69
N THR A 56 -5.96 27.73 93.06
CA THR A 56 -5.06 28.38 92.08
C THR A 56 -4.19 27.36 91.34
N VAL A 57 -3.72 26.31 92.02
CA VAL A 57 -2.97 25.22 91.39
C VAL A 57 -3.87 24.45 90.42
N SER A 58 -5.09 24.11 90.82
CA SER A 58 -6.04 23.44 89.92
C SER A 58 -6.39 24.29 88.70
N LEU A 59 -6.55 25.60 88.85
CA LEU A 59 -6.81 26.51 87.73
C LEU A 59 -5.59 26.63 86.82
N LEU A 60 -4.38 26.66 87.39
CA LEU A 60 -3.14 26.68 86.62
C LEU A 60 -2.93 25.37 85.85
N ASP A 61 -3.20 24.22 86.46
CA ASP A 61 -3.14 22.91 85.80
C ASP A 61 -4.15 22.83 84.65
N GLN A 62 -5.37 23.31 84.86
CA GLN A 62 -6.38 23.37 83.80
C GLN A 62 -5.94 24.31 82.66
N ALA A 63 -5.40 25.48 82.98
CA ALA A 63 -4.94 26.46 82.00
C ALA A 63 -3.69 26.01 81.24
N THR A 64 -2.81 25.22 81.87
CA THR A 64 -1.53 24.77 81.29
C THR A 64 -1.59 23.36 80.68
N SER A 65 -2.66 22.60 80.93
CA SER A 65 -2.86 21.25 80.37
C SER A 65 -2.69 21.17 78.85
N GLY A 66 -3.05 22.23 78.12
CA GLY A 66 -2.91 22.32 76.66
C GLY A 66 -1.50 22.68 76.15
N TYR A 67 -0.60 23.15 77.02
CA TYR A 67 0.70 23.67 76.61
C TYR A 67 1.62 22.57 76.08
N SER A 68 1.61 21.37 76.69
CA SER A 68 2.39 20.23 76.21
C SER A 68 2.00 19.82 74.79
N ARG A 69 0.70 19.82 74.49
CA ARG A 69 0.15 19.55 73.15
C ARG A 69 0.50 20.66 72.15
N LEU A 70 0.42 21.92 72.56
CA LEU A 70 0.82 23.02 71.66
C LEU A 70 2.32 22.98 71.37
N LYS A 71 3.14 22.63 72.37
CA LYS A 71 4.58 22.45 72.22
C LYS A 71 4.92 21.32 71.24
N THR A 72 4.19 20.20 71.27
CA THR A 72 4.39 19.14 70.27
C THR A 72 3.88 19.56 68.90
N ILE A 73 2.72 20.21 68.77
CA ILE A 73 2.22 20.67 67.46
C ILE A 73 3.19 21.68 66.82
N THR A 74 3.69 22.63 67.60
CA THR A 74 4.66 23.62 67.13
C THR A 74 6.02 23.02 66.79
N SER A 75 6.46 21.96 67.50
CA SER A 75 7.69 21.23 67.16
C SER A 75 7.56 20.39 65.88
N HIS A 76 6.35 20.10 65.42
CA HIS A 76 6.09 19.39 64.16
C HIS A 76 5.68 20.35 63.03
N THR A 77 6.12 21.61 63.10
CA THR A 77 5.96 22.56 62.00
C THR A 77 6.73 22.04 60.79
N LYS A 78 6.00 21.38 59.89
CA LYS A 78 6.51 20.96 58.60
C LYS A 78 6.90 22.22 57.85
N GLU A 79 8.19 22.39 57.63
CA GLU A 79 8.73 23.47 56.79
C GLU A 79 8.22 23.20 55.37
N TYR A 80 7.27 24.01 54.94
CA TYR A 80 6.83 24.05 53.55
C TYR A 80 7.68 25.09 52.85
N GLU A 81 8.61 24.65 52.00
CA GLU A 81 9.22 25.54 51.03
C GLU A 81 8.16 25.89 50.00
N LEU A 82 7.67 27.12 50.09
CA LEU A 82 6.76 27.69 49.12
C LEU A 82 7.60 28.37 48.05
N VAL A 83 7.60 27.82 46.85
CA VAL A 83 8.16 28.46 45.66
C VAL A 83 7.13 29.49 45.18
N SER A 84 7.57 30.72 44.92
CA SER A 84 6.65 31.75 44.44
C SER A 84 6.21 31.44 43.00
N GLU A 85 4.99 31.84 42.65
CA GLU A 85 4.48 31.68 41.27
C GLU A 85 5.36 32.44 40.26
N GLU A 86 5.93 33.56 40.68
CA GLU A 86 6.88 34.35 39.89
C GLU A 86 8.18 33.55 39.61
N ASP A 87 8.73 32.86 40.62
CA ASP A 87 9.90 32.00 40.43
C ASP A 87 9.61 30.84 39.48
N ILE A 88 8.40 30.26 39.57
CA ILE A 88 7.96 29.19 38.66
C ILE A 88 7.86 29.73 37.23
N ALA A 89 7.26 30.90 37.04
CA ALA A 89 7.13 31.52 35.72
C ALA A 89 8.50 31.87 35.12
N ASN A 90 9.41 32.42 35.92
CA ASN A 90 10.78 32.74 35.48
C ASN A 90 11.56 31.47 35.11
N ALA A 91 11.47 30.41 35.93
CA ALA A 91 12.11 29.13 35.63
C ALA A 91 11.54 28.49 34.35
N GLN A 92 10.23 28.60 34.11
CA GLN A 92 9.62 28.10 32.87
C GLN A 92 10.14 28.85 31.63
N VAL A 93 10.28 30.17 31.72
CA VAL A 93 10.84 30.98 30.61
C VAL A 93 12.30 30.65 30.36
N GLU A 94 13.10 30.46 31.42
CA GLU A 94 14.51 30.09 31.31
C GLU A 94 14.67 28.69 30.69
N VAL A 95 13.91 27.71 31.17
CA VAL A 95 13.89 26.34 30.64
C VAL A 95 13.41 26.34 29.19
N ALA A 96 12.38 27.11 28.85
CA ALA A 96 11.91 27.23 27.46
C ALA A 96 12.99 27.78 26.55
N ARG A 97 13.71 28.82 26.99
CA ARG A 97 14.81 29.45 26.24
C ARG A 97 15.98 28.49 26.01
N GLU A 98 16.23 27.58 26.94
CA GLU A 98 17.27 26.55 26.80
C GLU A 98 16.84 25.40 25.89
N ILE A 99 15.60 24.91 26.03
CA ILE A 99 15.10 23.74 25.29
C ILE A 99 14.74 24.09 23.83
N GLU A 100 14.21 25.29 23.57
CA GLU A 100 13.77 25.70 22.22
C GLU A 100 14.83 25.52 21.12
N PRO A 101 16.10 25.97 21.27
CA PRO A 101 17.12 25.75 20.25
C PRO A 101 17.51 24.28 20.09
N GLU A 102 17.42 23.45 21.14
CA GLU A 102 17.65 22.01 21.02
C GLU A 102 16.52 21.31 20.27
N LEU A 103 15.28 21.72 20.55
CA LEU A 103 14.10 21.21 19.88
C LEU A 103 14.09 21.58 18.39
N PHE A 104 14.54 22.80 18.05
CA PHE A 104 14.75 23.22 16.68
C PHE A 104 15.82 22.37 15.96
N LYS A 105 16.96 22.11 16.60
CA LYS A 105 18.00 21.22 16.04
C LYS A 105 17.48 19.80 15.82
N LEU A 106 16.69 19.27 16.76
CA LEU A 106 16.12 17.93 16.64
C LEU A 106 15.08 17.87 15.52
N SER A 107 14.23 18.90 15.41
CA SER A 107 13.27 19.05 14.32
C SER A 107 13.98 19.10 12.96
N GLN A 108 15.02 19.93 12.82
CA GLN A 108 15.81 20.01 11.58
C GLN A 108 16.45 18.67 11.19
N LYS A 109 16.98 17.91 12.17
CA LYS A 109 17.50 16.56 11.93
C LYS A 109 16.41 15.58 11.48
N ALA A 110 15.22 15.67 12.09
CA ALA A 110 14.09 14.83 11.71
C ALA A 110 13.65 15.13 10.27
N THR A 111 13.51 16.42 9.91
CA THR A 111 13.18 16.84 8.55
C THR A 111 14.24 16.39 7.54
N GLN A 112 15.53 16.51 7.87
CA GLN A 112 16.61 16.03 7.01
C GLN A 112 16.54 14.51 6.80
N SER A 113 16.28 13.73 7.86
CA SER A 113 16.13 12.29 7.76
C SER A 113 14.91 11.89 6.92
N ILE A 114 13.82 12.67 6.98
CA ILE A 114 12.63 12.45 6.15
C ILE A 114 12.99 12.68 4.68
N TYR A 115 13.65 13.79 4.34
CA TYR A 115 14.09 14.05 2.97
C TYR A 115 15.04 12.97 2.42
N GLU A 116 15.94 12.44 3.25
CA GLU A 116 16.82 11.33 2.87
C GLU A 116 16.03 10.04 2.58
N LEU A 117 14.99 9.76 3.36
CA LEU A 117 14.11 8.61 3.15
C LEU A 117 13.23 8.77 1.90
N GLU A 118 12.65 9.95 1.69
CA GLU A 118 11.86 10.27 0.49
C GLU A 118 12.71 10.15 -0.78
N ALA A 119 13.97 10.62 -0.75
CA ALA A 119 14.90 10.46 -1.86
C ALA A 119 15.23 8.98 -2.14
N GLN A 120 15.35 8.16 -1.10
CA GLN A 120 15.54 6.71 -1.23
C GLN A 120 14.29 6.01 -1.78
N GLU A 121 13.11 6.39 -1.29
CA GLU A 121 11.83 5.89 -1.78
C GLU A 121 11.65 6.21 -3.26
N TYR A 122 11.89 7.46 -3.66
CA TYR A 122 11.83 7.88 -5.06
C TYR A 122 12.78 7.07 -5.95
N LYS A 123 14.02 6.84 -5.48
CA LYS A 123 14.99 6.00 -6.19
C LYS A 123 14.53 4.55 -6.33
N LEU A 124 13.96 3.96 -5.27
CA LEU A 124 13.43 2.60 -5.30
C LEU A 124 12.20 2.50 -6.20
N SER A 125 11.30 3.47 -6.15
CA SER A 125 10.12 3.56 -7.03
C SER A 125 10.53 3.63 -8.50
N GLN A 126 11.53 4.45 -8.85
CA GLN A 126 12.09 4.46 -10.20
C GLN A 126 12.71 3.11 -10.60
N GLN A 127 13.37 2.41 -9.68
CA GLN A 127 13.92 1.08 -9.96
C GLN A 127 12.81 0.06 -10.22
N VAL A 128 11.74 0.06 -9.40
CA VAL A 128 10.57 -0.81 -9.57
C VAL A 128 9.90 -0.54 -10.92
N GLN A 129 9.60 0.73 -11.24
CA GLN A 129 9.01 1.10 -12.54
C GLN A 129 9.90 0.68 -13.72
N ALA A 130 11.23 0.83 -13.59
CA ALA A 130 12.17 0.40 -14.61
C ALA A 130 12.19 -1.14 -14.77
N GLU A 131 12.04 -1.90 -13.69
CA GLU A 131 11.93 -3.36 -13.74
C GLU A 131 10.59 -3.83 -14.29
N GLU A 132 9.49 -3.19 -13.91
CA GLU A 132 8.15 -3.44 -14.46
C GLU A 132 8.13 -3.18 -15.97
N ALA A 133 8.65 -2.04 -16.43
CA ALA A 133 8.75 -1.73 -17.86
C ALA A 133 9.60 -2.79 -18.62
N LYS A 134 10.69 -3.28 -18.01
CA LYS A 134 11.49 -4.37 -18.59
C LYS A 134 10.71 -5.69 -18.62
N ALA A 135 9.94 -6.00 -17.58
CA ALA A 135 9.11 -7.19 -17.51
C ALA A 135 7.99 -7.17 -18.56
N GLU A 136 7.30 -6.04 -18.71
CA GLU A 136 6.29 -5.83 -19.75
C GLU A 136 6.88 -5.99 -21.16
N GLN A 137 8.04 -5.41 -21.42
CA GLN A 137 8.75 -5.60 -22.68
C GLN A 137 9.10 -7.08 -22.93
N ARG A 138 9.49 -7.84 -21.90
CA ARG A 138 9.73 -9.29 -22.01
C ARG A 138 8.46 -10.04 -22.35
N ILE A 139 7.35 -9.74 -21.69
CA ILE A 139 6.05 -10.36 -21.97
C ILE A 139 5.62 -10.03 -23.40
N HIS A 140 5.77 -8.78 -23.85
CA HIS A 140 5.41 -8.38 -25.20
C HIS A 140 6.30 -9.05 -26.27
N ARG A 141 7.60 -9.17 -26.01
CA ARG A 141 8.53 -9.95 -26.87
C ARG A 141 8.15 -11.42 -26.89
N GLN A 142 7.79 -12.04 -25.78
CA GLN A 142 7.35 -13.43 -25.74
C GLN A 142 6.04 -13.65 -26.50
N LYS A 143 5.07 -12.73 -26.37
CA LYS A 143 3.82 -12.74 -27.16
C LYS A 143 4.10 -12.61 -28.66
N SER A 144 5.02 -11.73 -29.05
CA SER A 144 5.47 -11.57 -30.44
C SER A 144 6.21 -12.81 -30.97
N LEU A 145 7.06 -13.46 -30.16
CA LEU A 145 7.74 -14.71 -30.54
C LEU A 145 6.75 -15.88 -30.70
N ARG A 146 5.74 -15.98 -29.83
CA ARG A 146 4.66 -16.97 -29.96
C ARG A 146 3.82 -16.74 -31.22
N SER A 147 3.51 -15.49 -31.58
CA SER A 147 2.83 -15.20 -32.85
C SER A 147 3.77 -15.40 -34.06
N GLY A 148 5.07 -15.12 -33.92
CA GLY A 148 6.10 -15.39 -34.91
C GLY A 148 6.19 -16.86 -35.30
N LEU A 149 6.10 -17.79 -34.34
CA LEU A 149 6.05 -19.24 -34.59
C LEU A 149 4.82 -19.66 -35.43
N SER A 150 3.64 -19.07 -35.19
CA SER A 150 2.47 -19.30 -36.04
C SER A 150 2.65 -18.74 -37.46
N ASN A 151 3.33 -17.60 -37.59
CA ASN A 151 3.65 -17.00 -38.88
C ASN A 151 4.71 -17.80 -39.64
N ILE A 152 5.69 -18.41 -38.96
CA ILE A 152 6.69 -19.30 -39.57
C ILE A 152 6.02 -20.58 -40.09
N LYS A 153 5.08 -21.18 -39.34
CA LYS A 153 4.28 -22.31 -39.83
C LYS A 153 3.45 -21.93 -41.07
N ARG A 154 2.88 -20.72 -41.08
CA ARG A 154 2.14 -20.19 -42.23
C ARG A 154 3.05 -19.86 -43.42
N LEU A 155 4.29 -19.44 -43.16
CA LEU A 155 5.28 -19.16 -44.20
C LEU A 155 5.79 -20.47 -44.81
N GLN A 156 5.99 -21.51 -43.99
CA GLN A 156 6.33 -22.86 -44.45
C GLN A 156 5.21 -23.51 -45.26
N SER A 157 3.94 -23.31 -44.87
CA SER A 157 2.81 -23.80 -45.66
C SER A 157 2.65 -23.03 -46.98
N LEU A 158 2.94 -21.73 -47.00
CA LEU A 158 2.96 -20.93 -48.22
C LEU A 158 4.14 -21.28 -49.14
N THR A 159 5.33 -21.60 -48.61
CA THR A 159 6.45 -22.07 -49.43
C THR A 159 6.18 -23.45 -50.02
N ARG A 160 5.58 -24.38 -49.26
CA ARG A 160 5.13 -25.67 -49.81
C ARG A 160 4.08 -25.49 -50.90
N ARG A 161 3.09 -24.62 -50.67
CA ARG A 161 2.08 -24.32 -51.69
C ARG A 161 2.67 -23.65 -52.93
N LYS A 162 3.69 -22.79 -52.77
CA LYS A 162 4.45 -22.20 -53.88
C LYS A 162 5.18 -23.29 -54.68
N GLU A 163 5.82 -24.24 -54.01
CA GLU A 163 6.52 -25.35 -54.66
C GLU A 163 5.52 -26.27 -55.39
N GLU A 164 4.39 -26.62 -54.80
CA GLU A 164 3.32 -27.39 -55.44
C GLU A 164 2.75 -26.68 -56.67
N LEU A 165 2.47 -25.38 -56.55
CA LEU A 165 2.03 -24.57 -57.69
C LEU A 165 3.10 -24.52 -58.79
N SER A 166 4.38 -24.35 -58.43
CA SER A 166 5.46 -24.37 -59.42
C SER A 166 5.56 -25.70 -60.16
N ARG A 167 5.36 -26.83 -59.48
CA ARG A 167 5.32 -28.16 -60.10
C ARG A 167 4.11 -28.30 -61.03
N SER A 168 2.93 -27.87 -60.61
CA SER A 168 1.73 -27.90 -61.45
C SER A 168 1.86 -27.02 -62.70
N VAL A 169 2.56 -25.88 -62.60
CA VAL A 169 2.84 -25.01 -63.75
C VAL A 169 3.79 -25.72 -64.72
N THR A 170 4.86 -26.33 -64.22
CA THR A 170 5.78 -27.10 -65.08
C THR A 170 5.14 -28.32 -65.74
N GLU A 171 4.22 -28.99 -65.05
CA GLU A 171 3.44 -30.11 -65.62
C GLU A 171 2.48 -29.62 -66.71
N LEU A 172 1.80 -28.50 -66.48
CA LEU A 172 0.95 -27.88 -67.50
C LEU A 172 1.75 -27.45 -68.73
N ASP A 173 2.94 -26.88 -68.55
CA ASP A 173 3.82 -26.52 -69.67
C ASP A 173 4.27 -27.75 -70.47
N GLN A 174 4.54 -28.88 -69.81
CA GLN A 174 4.84 -30.14 -70.50
C GLN A 174 3.65 -30.68 -71.30
N VAL A 175 2.43 -30.61 -70.75
CA VAL A 175 1.20 -31.01 -71.47
C VAL A 175 0.95 -30.10 -72.67
N ILE A 176 1.22 -28.80 -72.54
CA ILE A 176 1.12 -27.85 -73.65
C ILE A 176 2.12 -28.22 -74.75
N GLU A 177 3.36 -28.56 -74.38
CA GLU A 177 4.38 -28.92 -75.35
C GLU A 177 4.06 -30.24 -76.06
N GLN A 178 3.52 -31.23 -75.33
CA GLN A 178 3.00 -32.46 -75.93
C GLN A 178 1.86 -32.18 -76.91
N LYS A 179 0.90 -31.31 -76.54
CA LYS A 179 -0.20 -30.94 -77.43
C LYS A 179 0.30 -30.19 -78.66
N ARG A 180 1.29 -29.30 -78.52
CA ARG A 180 1.92 -28.62 -79.66
C ARG A 180 2.59 -29.61 -80.62
N GLN A 181 3.24 -30.64 -80.10
CA GLN A 181 3.82 -31.71 -80.91
C GLN A 181 2.73 -32.52 -81.64
N GLU A 182 1.68 -32.95 -80.94
CA GLU A 182 0.54 -33.64 -81.56
C GLU A 182 -0.12 -32.79 -82.67
N PHE A 183 -0.30 -31.48 -82.43
CA PHE A 183 -0.82 -30.58 -83.45
C PHE A 183 0.13 -30.40 -84.63
N ALA A 184 1.44 -30.34 -84.41
CA ALA A 184 2.42 -30.31 -85.48
C ALA A 184 2.41 -31.60 -86.31
N GLU A 185 2.28 -32.76 -85.67
CA GLU A 185 2.14 -34.06 -86.36
C GLU A 185 0.85 -34.13 -87.18
N ILE A 186 -0.27 -33.66 -86.64
CA ILE A 186 -1.55 -33.60 -87.35
C ILE A 186 -1.46 -32.61 -88.52
N ALA A 187 -0.86 -31.44 -88.33
CA ALA A 187 -0.65 -30.46 -89.39
C ALA A 187 0.19 -31.05 -90.54
N ASN A 188 1.29 -31.73 -90.22
CA ASN A 188 2.13 -32.43 -91.20
C ASN A 188 1.35 -33.55 -91.92
N ARG A 189 0.47 -34.26 -91.22
CA ARG A 189 -0.39 -35.31 -91.80
C ARG A 189 -1.47 -34.75 -92.72
N ILE A 190 -2.03 -33.59 -92.40
CA ILE A 190 -2.95 -32.86 -93.28
C ILE A 190 -2.23 -32.38 -94.53
N GLU A 191 -1.04 -31.79 -94.38
CA GLU A 191 -0.23 -31.35 -95.53
C GLU A 191 0.18 -32.53 -96.44
N ALA A 192 0.51 -33.68 -95.85
CA ALA A 192 0.80 -34.90 -96.59
C ALA A 192 -0.44 -35.45 -97.33
N LEU A 193 -1.63 -35.33 -96.74
CA LEU A 193 -2.89 -35.71 -97.39
C LEU A 193 -3.27 -34.75 -98.52
N GLU A 194 -3.02 -33.45 -98.38
CA GLU A 194 -3.21 -32.47 -99.46
C GLU A 194 -2.26 -32.71 -100.64
N LYS A 195 -1.00 -33.08 -100.39
CA LYS A 195 -0.04 -33.45 -101.44
C LYS A 195 -0.37 -34.77 -102.17
N SER A 196 -1.28 -35.58 -101.63
CA SER A 196 -1.68 -36.87 -102.21
C SER A 196 -3.03 -36.85 -102.97
N ARG A 197 -3.59 -35.67 -103.26
CA ARG A 197 -4.84 -35.53 -104.03
C ARG A 197 -4.58 -35.44 -105.54
N PRO A 198 -4.86 -36.48 -106.34
CA PRO A 198 -4.84 -36.37 -107.80
C PRO A 198 -6.11 -35.68 -108.29
N THR A 199 -5.94 -34.69 -109.16
CA THR A 199 -7.03 -34.09 -109.95
C THR A 199 -7.44 -35.06 -111.05
N SER A 200 -8.67 -35.58 -111.02
CA SER A 200 -9.31 -36.19 -112.19
C SER A 200 -10.83 -36.05 -112.12
N ASP A 201 -11.37 -35.67 -113.28
CA ASP A 201 -12.76 -35.43 -113.61
C ASP A 201 -13.67 -36.68 -113.61
N ASN A 202 -14.97 -36.39 -113.52
CA ASN A 202 -16.11 -37.06 -114.14
C ASN A 202 -16.61 -38.45 -113.65
N ASN A 203 -17.90 -38.39 -113.29
CA ASN A 203 -19.01 -39.26 -113.70
C ASN A 203 -19.58 -40.35 -112.76
N ASP A 204 -20.89 -40.17 -112.53
CA ASP A 204 -22.00 -41.13 -112.47
C ASP A 204 -22.17 -42.18 -111.36
N ASN A 205 -23.28 -41.97 -110.65
CA ASN A 205 -24.38 -42.90 -110.31
C ASN A 205 -24.24 -44.03 -109.27
N ASN A 206 -25.05 -43.83 -108.22
CA ASN A 206 -26.02 -44.74 -107.60
C ASN A 206 -25.68 -45.60 -106.35
N HIS A 207 -26.48 -45.29 -105.30
CA HIS A 207 -27.08 -46.11 -104.24
C HIS A 207 -26.20 -46.83 -103.19
N ALA A 208 -26.27 -46.42 -101.91
CA ALA A 208 -27.29 -46.86 -100.94
C ALA A 208 -27.03 -46.31 -99.52
N ASN A 209 -28.10 -46.17 -98.75
CA ASN A 209 -28.24 -45.57 -97.43
C ASN A 209 -27.34 -46.09 -96.30
N ARG A 210 -26.81 -45.17 -95.46
CA ARG A 210 -26.91 -45.23 -93.98
C ARG A 210 -26.52 -43.88 -93.33
N PRO A 211 -27.22 -43.41 -92.28
CA PRO A 211 -27.05 -42.07 -91.75
C PRO A 211 -26.03 -42.05 -90.60
N THR A 212 -25.01 -41.20 -90.70
CA THR A 212 -24.37 -40.65 -89.50
C THR A 212 -24.18 -39.15 -89.70
N LYS A 213 -24.99 -38.35 -88.99
CA LYS A 213 -24.79 -36.91 -88.83
C LYS A 213 -23.45 -36.70 -88.12
N ARG A 214 -22.35 -36.64 -88.87
CA ARG A 214 -21.14 -35.95 -88.41
C ARG A 214 -21.33 -34.49 -88.78
N LEU A 215 -21.73 -33.71 -87.77
CA LEU A 215 -21.58 -32.26 -87.76
C LEU A 215 -20.13 -31.97 -88.17
N ARG A 216 -19.93 -31.55 -89.42
CA ARG A 216 -18.69 -30.85 -89.79
C ARG A 216 -18.72 -29.57 -88.96
N ARG A 217 -17.96 -29.55 -87.86
CA ARG A 217 -17.66 -28.31 -87.15
C ARG A 217 -16.76 -27.52 -88.08
N ASP A 218 -17.20 -26.32 -88.43
CA ASP A 218 -16.40 -25.39 -89.22
C ASP A 218 -15.10 -25.07 -88.46
N PRO A 219 -13.91 -25.21 -89.07
CA PRO A 219 -12.61 -24.96 -88.43
C PRO A 219 -12.43 -23.51 -87.96
N SER A 220 -13.34 -22.62 -88.35
CA SER A 220 -13.42 -21.24 -87.87
C SER A 220 -13.89 -21.12 -86.42
N ASN A 221 -14.68 -22.07 -85.89
CA ASN A 221 -15.15 -22.01 -84.50
C ASN A 221 -14.10 -22.53 -83.52
N GLU A 222 -13.34 -23.57 -83.89
CA GLU A 222 -12.25 -24.07 -83.05
C GLU A 222 -11.11 -23.05 -82.91
N SER A 223 -10.80 -22.29 -83.97
CA SER A 223 -9.81 -21.21 -83.90
C SER A 223 -10.26 -20.06 -82.98
N ARG A 224 -11.57 -19.76 -82.94
CA ARG A 224 -12.12 -18.77 -82.00
C ARG A 224 -12.13 -19.27 -80.56
N GLU A 225 -12.50 -20.53 -80.35
CA GLU A 225 -12.48 -21.14 -79.02
C GLU A 225 -11.06 -21.21 -78.45
N LEU A 226 -10.06 -21.59 -79.27
CA LEU A 226 -8.65 -21.57 -78.87
C LEU A 226 -8.15 -20.15 -78.54
N SER A 227 -8.55 -19.15 -79.32
CA SER A 227 -8.21 -17.74 -79.04
C SER A 227 -8.82 -17.24 -77.72
N ILE A 228 -10.05 -17.65 -77.40
CA ILE A 228 -10.70 -17.31 -76.12
C ILE A 228 -9.98 -17.99 -74.96
N ILE A 229 -9.65 -19.28 -75.10
CA ILE A 229 -8.91 -20.04 -74.06
C ILE A 229 -7.52 -19.43 -73.84
N GLU A 230 -6.81 -19.04 -74.89
CA GLU A 230 -5.49 -18.41 -74.78
C GLU A 230 -5.57 -17.01 -74.14
N GLN A 231 -6.61 -16.24 -74.46
CA GLN A 231 -6.84 -14.94 -73.85
C GLN A 231 -7.22 -15.07 -72.36
N GLU A 232 -8.03 -16.06 -72.00
CA GLU A 232 -8.42 -16.33 -70.61
C GLU A 232 -7.23 -16.83 -69.79
N ARG A 233 -6.39 -17.70 -70.38
CA ARG A 233 -5.10 -18.12 -69.80
C ARG A 233 -4.19 -16.93 -69.54
N ASN A 234 -4.01 -16.03 -70.51
CA ASN A 234 -3.13 -14.87 -70.34
C ASN A 234 -3.64 -13.92 -69.25
N ARG A 235 -4.96 -13.77 -69.10
CA ARG A 235 -5.55 -13.02 -67.97
C ARG A 235 -5.26 -13.70 -66.64
N GLU A 236 -5.32 -15.02 -66.58
CA GLU A 236 -5.09 -15.77 -65.34
C GLU A 236 -3.60 -15.77 -64.95
N VAL A 237 -2.69 -15.83 -65.92
CA VAL A 237 -1.24 -15.64 -65.68
C VAL A 237 -0.98 -14.24 -65.12
N LEU A 238 -1.56 -13.20 -65.73
CA LEU A 238 -1.41 -11.83 -65.26
C LEU A 238 -1.90 -11.63 -63.81
N LYS A 239 -3.03 -12.25 -63.43
CA LYS A 239 -3.52 -12.22 -62.04
C LYS A 239 -2.54 -12.89 -61.09
N ARG A 240 -1.98 -14.04 -61.46
CA ARG A 240 -1.00 -14.75 -60.62
C ARG A 240 0.30 -13.95 -60.46
N ASP A 241 0.74 -13.26 -61.50
CA ASP A 241 1.91 -12.39 -61.43
C ASP A 241 1.67 -11.20 -60.50
N GLN A 242 0.48 -10.59 -60.54
CA GLN A 242 0.08 -9.54 -59.60
C GLN A 242 0.04 -10.04 -58.14
N GLU A 243 -0.49 -11.24 -57.89
CA GLU A 243 -0.48 -11.84 -56.56
C GLU A 243 0.94 -12.11 -56.05
N LEU A 244 1.84 -12.57 -56.92
CA LEU A 244 3.25 -12.77 -56.58
C LEU A 244 3.95 -11.46 -56.23
N GLU A 245 3.67 -10.39 -56.96
CA GLU A 245 4.22 -9.05 -56.69
C GLU A 245 3.77 -8.53 -55.31
N ILE A 246 2.48 -8.70 -54.97
CA ILE A 246 1.93 -8.33 -53.66
C ILE A 246 2.62 -9.12 -52.54
N ILE A 247 2.84 -10.43 -52.75
CA ILE A 247 3.52 -11.28 -51.77
C ILE A 247 4.98 -10.84 -51.58
N GLN A 248 5.70 -10.54 -52.67
CA GLN A 248 7.08 -10.06 -52.61
C GLN A 248 7.19 -8.74 -51.83
N LYS A 249 6.33 -7.77 -52.13
CA LYS A 249 6.27 -6.49 -51.42
C LYS A 249 6.06 -6.68 -49.91
N ARG A 250 5.18 -7.60 -49.52
CA ARG A 250 4.91 -7.91 -48.11
C ARG A 250 6.08 -8.59 -47.39
N ILE A 251 6.89 -9.36 -48.11
CA ILE A 251 8.12 -9.96 -47.57
C ILE A 251 9.16 -8.87 -47.31
N GLU A 252 9.28 -7.91 -48.22
CA GLU A 252 10.24 -6.81 -48.12
C GLU A 252 9.91 -5.85 -46.97
N GLU A 253 8.63 -5.48 -46.81
CA GLU A 253 8.15 -4.71 -45.65
C GLU A 253 8.50 -5.40 -44.32
N LYS A 254 8.29 -6.72 -44.22
CA LYS A 254 8.63 -7.47 -43.00
C LYS A 254 10.15 -7.53 -42.74
N ARG A 255 10.98 -7.59 -43.79
CA ARG A 255 12.44 -7.53 -43.64
C ARG A 255 12.88 -6.16 -43.12
N ASN A 256 12.28 -5.08 -43.61
CA ASN A 256 12.60 -3.72 -43.16
C ASN A 256 12.26 -3.52 -41.67
N ILE A 257 11.08 -3.97 -41.22
CA ILE A 257 10.69 -3.92 -39.80
C ILE A 257 11.69 -4.70 -38.93
N LEU A 258 12.15 -5.86 -39.41
CA LEU A 258 13.10 -6.68 -38.66
C LEU A 258 14.47 -6.00 -38.51
N ASN A 259 14.94 -5.31 -39.56
CA ASN A 259 16.18 -4.55 -39.51
C ASN A 259 16.07 -3.33 -38.59
N GLU A 260 14.92 -2.64 -38.59
CA GLU A 260 14.67 -1.52 -37.68
C GLU A 260 14.66 -1.97 -36.21
N LEU A 261 14.07 -3.13 -35.92
CA LEU A 261 14.09 -3.72 -34.57
C LEU A 261 15.51 -4.09 -34.13
N LYS A 262 16.34 -4.63 -35.03
CA LYS A 262 17.75 -4.94 -34.72
C LYS A 262 18.53 -3.67 -34.36
N HIS A 263 18.38 -2.59 -35.14
CA HIS A 263 19.05 -1.33 -34.84
C HIS A 263 18.56 -0.70 -33.52
N LYS A 264 17.26 -0.78 -33.20
CA LYS A 264 16.74 -0.32 -31.89
C LYS A 264 17.31 -1.13 -30.73
N THR A 265 17.49 -2.44 -30.89
CA THR A 265 18.10 -3.27 -29.84
C THR A 265 19.59 -2.99 -29.64
N GLU A 266 20.32 -2.73 -30.72
CA GLU A 266 21.75 -2.39 -30.66
C GLU A 266 21.98 -1.00 -30.06
N ALA A 267 21.15 -0.01 -30.41
CA ALA A 267 21.19 1.33 -29.81
C ALA A 267 20.94 1.28 -28.29
N GLN A 268 19.98 0.46 -27.83
CA GLN A 268 19.70 0.31 -26.40
C GLN A 268 20.83 -0.38 -25.60
N HIS A 269 21.64 -1.23 -26.24
CA HIS A 269 22.77 -1.89 -25.57
C HIS A 269 24.02 -1.01 -25.46
N SER A 270 24.10 0.07 -26.26
CA SER A 270 25.23 1.02 -26.19
C SER A 270 25.15 2.07 -25.07
N HIS A 271 24.04 2.13 -24.30
CA HIS A 271 23.86 3.10 -23.21
C HIS A 271 23.92 2.52 -21.78
N SER A 272 24.24 1.23 -21.61
CA SER A 272 24.38 0.60 -20.28
C SER A 272 25.78 0.04 -19.99
N ASN A 273 26.83 0.64 -20.56
CA ASN A 273 28.21 0.36 -20.18
C ASN A 273 28.64 1.26 -19.01
N SER A 274 27.97 1.11 -17.87
CA SER A 274 28.49 1.51 -16.56
C SER A 274 28.49 0.28 -15.65
N GLN A 275 29.50 -0.55 -15.88
CA GLN A 275 30.38 -1.11 -14.86
C GLN A 275 29.78 -1.52 -13.49
N ASP A 276 28.67 -2.25 -13.45
CA ASP A 276 28.32 -3.09 -12.28
C ASP A 276 28.51 -4.56 -12.63
N ARG A 277 29.77 -5.00 -12.59
CA ARG A 277 30.11 -6.42 -12.58
C ARG A 277 29.85 -6.97 -11.17
N PHE A 278 29.00 -8.00 -11.10
CA PHE A 278 28.68 -8.83 -9.93
C PHE A 278 27.61 -8.29 -8.96
N SER A 279 26.42 -8.01 -9.46
CA SER A 279 25.21 -8.20 -8.65
C SER A 279 24.75 -9.67 -8.74
N PRO A 280 24.58 -10.41 -7.63
CA PRO A 280 24.05 -11.78 -7.61
C PRO A 280 22.68 -11.94 -8.29
N SER A 281 21.94 -10.85 -8.51
CA SER A 281 20.67 -10.83 -9.26
C SER A 281 20.87 -11.17 -10.75
N ALA A 282 21.98 -10.76 -11.35
CA ALA A 282 22.24 -10.92 -12.79
C ALA A 282 22.39 -12.38 -13.22
N LEU A 283 22.96 -13.23 -12.36
CA LEU A 283 23.17 -14.66 -12.64
C LEU A 283 21.84 -15.41 -12.85
N TRP A 284 20.77 -15.05 -12.15
CA TRP A 284 19.52 -15.85 -12.15
C TRP A 284 18.53 -15.50 -13.27
N SER A 285 18.65 -14.31 -13.85
CA SER A 285 17.94 -13.98 -15.09
C SER A 285 18.34 -14.93 -16.25
N MET A 286 19.56 -15.48 -16.21
CA MET A 286 19.99 -16.53 -17.13
C MET A 286 19.38 -17.89 -16.76
N TYR A 287 19.38 -18.27 -15.49
CA TYR A 287 18.90 -19.59 -15.05
C TYR A 287 17.38 -19.80 -15.15
N SER A 288 16.56 -18.74 -15.03
CA SER A 288 15.11 -18.83 -15.28
C SER A 288 14.81 -19.37 -16.69
N GLY A 289 15.56 -18.90 -17.69
CA GLY A 289 15.44 -19.39 -19.07
C GLY A 289 15.91 -20.83 -19.22
N HIS A 290 16.94 -21.25 -18.48
CA HIS A 290 17.41 -22.63 -18.47
C HIS A 290 16.43 -23.57 -17.78
N TYR A 291 15.78 -23.13 -16.70
CA TYR A 291 14.76 -23.91 -15.99
C TYR A 291 13.55 -24.20 -16.87
N HIS A 292 12.98 -23.17 -17.51
CA HIS A 292 11.85 -23.36 -18.43
C HIS A 292 12.22 -24.18 -19.68
N ARG A 293 13.45 -24.04 -20.21
CA ARG A 293 13.90 -24.89 -21.32
C ARG A 293 14.04 -26.35 -20.88
N LEU A 294 14.57 -26.61 -19.70
CA LEU A 294 14.69 -27.97 -19.14
C LEU A 294 13.31 -28.56 -18.87
N GLU A 295 12.38 -27.78 -18.31
CA GLU A 295 10.98 -28.16 -18.10
C GLU A 295 10.28 -28.49 -19.42
N GLU A 296 10.48 -27.67 -20.47
CA GLU A 296 9.90 -27.89 -21.80
C GLU A 296 10.50 -29.12 -22.51
N VAL A 297 11.79 -29.43 -22.27
CA VAL A 297 12.45 -30.65 -22.77
C VAL A 297 11.95 -31.90 -22.05
N LEU A 298 11.76 -31.82 -20.72
CA LEU A 298 11.19 -32.90 -19.90
C LEU A 298 9.72 -33.18 -20.26
N GLN A 299 8.92 -32.14 -20.47
CA GLN A 299 7.50 -32.27 -20.83
C GLN A 299 7.27 -32.81 -22.24
N ARG A 300 8.24 -32.65 -23.15
CA ARG A 300 8.10 -33.06 -24.56
C ARG A 300 8.57 -34.49 -24.85
N GLU A 301 8.99 -35.27 -23.85
CA GLU A 301 9.53 -36.64 -24.01
C GLU A 301 10.60 -36.74 -25.12
N LEU A 302 11.36 -35.66 -25.36
CA LEU A 302 12.34 -35.59 -26.46
C LEU A 302 13.65 -36.36 -26.18
N LEU A 303 13.78 -36.95 -24.98
CA LEU A 303 14.95 -37.74 -24.59
C LEU A 303 14.77 -39.19 -25.06
N VAL A 304 15.60 -39.58 -26.03
CA VAL A 304 15.52 -40.86 -26.75
C VAL A 304 16.14 -42.03 -25.96
N ASP A 305 16.97 -41.75 -24.94
CA ASP A 305 17.70 -42.79 -24.17
C ASP A 305 17.33 -42.76 -22.67
N PRO A 306 16.83 -43.87 -22.08
CA PRO A 306 16.40 -43.92 -20.68
C PRO A 306 17.53 -43.67 -19.66
N ARG A 307 18.80 -43.88 -20.04
CA ARG A 307 19.95 -43.57 -19.17
C ARG A 307 20.18 -42.07 -19.02
N ASP A 308 19.99 -41.31 -20.08
CA ASP A 308 20.13 -39.84 -20.04
C ASP A 308 18.97 -39.20 -19.28
N LYS A 309 17.76 -39.77 -19.39
CA LYS A 309 16.59 -39.30 -18.65
C LYS A 309 16.83 -39.25 -17.13
N SER A 310 17.43 -40.30 -16.56
CA SER A 310 17.76 -40.35 -15.13
C SER A 310 18.79 -39.29 -14.73
N ALA A 311 19.83 -39.07 -15.54
CA ALA A 311 20.84 -38.06 -15.27
C ALA A 311 20.27 -36.63 -15.35
N TYR A 312 19.35 -36.37 -16.28
CA TYR A 312 18.65 -35.09 -16.39
C TYR A 312 17.67 -34.85 -15.24
N GLU A 313 16.92 -35.88 -14.80
CA GLU A 313 16.05 -35.79 -13.63
C GLU A 313 16.85 -35.48 -12.35
N GLU A 314 18.01 -36.11 -12.16
CA GLU A 314 18.88 -35.83 -11.03
C GLU A 314 19.47 -34.40 -11.09
N ALA A 315 19.96 -33.98 -12.25
CA ALA A 315 20.47 -32.63 -12.45
C ALA A 315 19.39 -31.56 -12.24
N PHE A 316 18.16 -31.82 -12.73
CA PHE A 316 17.01 -30.95 -12.53
C PHE A 316 16.61 -30.90 -11.05
N GLY A 317 16.58 -32.03 -10.35
CA GLY A 317 16.32 -32.09 -8.91
C GLY A 317 17.34 -31.31 -8.08
N ARG A 318 18.62 -31.37 -8.44
CA ARG A 318 19.68 -30.55 -7.79
C ARG A 318 19.49 -29.06 -8.05
N LEU A 319 19.11 -28.68 -9.27
CA LEU A 319 18.94 -27.28 -9.66
C LEU A 319 17.65 -26.68 -9.07
N SER A 320 16.56 -27.45 -9.03
CA SER A 320 15.30 -27.03 -8.40
C SER A 320 15.41 -26.93 -6.88
N SER A 321 16.10 -27.88 -6.22
CA SER A 321 16.35 -27.80 -4.78
C SER A 321 17.26 -26.63 -4.41
N ALA A 322 18.27 -26.32 -5.23
CA ALA A 322 19.08 -25.11 -5.04
C ALA A 322 18.26 -23.83 -5.22
N TYR A 323 17.37 -23.79 -6.22
CA TYR A 323 16.46 -22.67 -6.43
C TYR A 323 15.50 -22.47 -5.27
N LEU A 324 14.84 -23.53 -4.80
CA LEU A 324 13.91 -23.46 -3.67
C LEU A 324 14.60 -22.98 -2.40
N ARG A 325 15.80 -23.47 -2.07
CA ARG A 325 16.57 -22.98 -0.92
C ARG A 325 16.88 -21.49 -0.99
N GLU A 326 17.18 -20.97 -2.18
CA GLU A 326 17.49 -19.55 -2.36
C GLU A 326 16.21 -18.68 -2.30
N VAL A 327 15.09 -19.17 -2.84
CA VAL A 327 13.77 -18.53 -2.69
C VAL A 327 13.36 -18.49 -1.22
N ASP A 328 13.49 -19.61 -0.50
CA ASP A 328 13.23 -19.69 0.94
C ASP A 328 14.17 -18.73 1.72
N SER A 329 15.44 -18.62 1.33
CA SER A 329 16.39 -17.67 1.91
C SER A 329 15.98 -16.21 1.68
N ARG A 330 15.44 -15.88 0.51
CA ARG A 330 14.91 -14.53 0.23
C ARG A 330 13.61 -14.26 0.97
N GLN A 331 12.71 -15.24 1.01
CA GLN A 331 11.44 -15.14 1.71
C GLN A 331 11.66 -14.96 3.21
N THR A 332 12.58 -15.72 3.81
CA THR A 332 12.96 -15.54 5.22
C THR A 332 13.62 -14.17 5.47
N LYS A 333 14.41 -13.63 4.54
CA LYS A 333 14.95 -12.26 4.65
C LYS A 333 13.83 -11.22 4.58
N THR A 334 12.89 -11.34 3.65
CA THR A 334 11.74 -10.43 3.56
C THR A 334 10.86 -10.52 4.80
N ASP A 335 10.61 -11.72 5.31
CA ASP A 335 9.83 -11.94 6.53
C ASP A 335 10.54 -11.35 7.75
N ASN A 336 11.87 -11.48 7.83
CA ASN A 336 12.66 -10.87 8.91
C ASN A 336 12.63 -9.34 8.86
N GLU A 337 12.76 -8.73 7.68
CA GLU A 337 12.64 -7.27 7.51
C GLU A 337 11.22 -6.80 7.83
N LEU A 338 10.19 -7.51 7.38
CA LEU A 338 8.79 -7.20 7.68
C LEU A 338 8.51 -7.26 9.19
N ASN A 339 9.03 -8.30 9.87
CA ASN A 339 8.96 -8.44 11.32
C ASN A 339 9.72 -7.33 12.05
N LYS A 340 10.90 -6.93 11.54
CA LYS A 340 11.68 -5.82 12.09
C LYS A 340 10.90 -4.50 11.95
N LEU A 341 10.30 -4.24 10.80
CA LEU A 341 9.46 -3.07 10.56
C LEU A 341 8.24 -3.06 11.50
N GLY A 342 7.59 -4.21 11.71
CA GLY A 342 6.48 -4.36 12.66
C GLY A 342 6.88 -4.06 14.11
N ARG A 343 8.08 -4.50 14.53
CA ARG A 343 8.64 -4.18 15.85
C ARG A 343 8.98 -2.70 15.99
N GLU A 344 9.49 -2.06 14.95
CA GLU A 344 9.77 -0.62 14.96
C GLU A 344 8.48 0.20 14.99
N LYS A 345 7.45 -0.19 14.22
CA LYS A 345 6.12 0.42 14.24
C LYS A 345 5.50 0.38 15.64
N THR A 346 5.51 -0.79 16.29
CA THR A 346 4.98 -0.94 17.66
C THR A 346 5.76 -0.12 18.68
N ARG A 347 7.08 -0.02 18.56
CA ARG A 347 7.91 0.87 19.40
C ARG A 347 7.57 2.34 19.21
N LYS A 348 7.45 2.81 17.96
CA LYS A 348 7.08 4.20 17.65
C LYS A 348 5.68 4.54 18.15
N LEU A 349 4.71 3.63 18.00
CA LEU A 349 3.37 3.78 18.57
C LEU A 349 3.41 3.87 20.11
N ALA A 350 4.24 3.05 20.77
CA ALA A 350 4.41 3.13 22.22
C ALA A 350 5.02 4.47 22.68
N GLN A 351 6.01 5.00 21.95
CA GLN A 351 6.58 6.32 22.21
C GLN A 351 5.55 7.43 22.01
N MET A 352 4.80 7.38 20.90
CA MET A 352 3.70 8.32 20.62
C MET A 352 2.63 8.26 21.71
N ARG A 353 2.32 7.07 22.24
CA ARG A 353 1.40 6.91 23.38
C ARG A 353 1.90 7.62 24.64
N ILE A 354 3.20 7.56 24.91
CA ILE A 354 3.79 8.28 26.04
C ILE A 354 3.71 9.79 25.82
N LEU A 355 4.07 10.26 24.62
CA LEU A 355 4.00 11.69 24.26
C LEU A 355 2.58 12.24 24.34
N CYS A 356 1.58 11.55 23.77
CA CYS A 356 0.19 11.97 23.84
C CYS A 356 -0.33 12.02 25.30
N LYS A 357 0.11 11.10 26.17
CA LYS A 357 -0.24 11.14 27.60
C LYS A 357 0.43 12.32 28.32
N GLN A 358 1.63 12.71 27.92
CA GLN A 358 2.34 13.85 28.51
C GLN A 358 1.79 15.19 28.04
N LEU A 359 1.45 15.31 26.75
CA LEU A 359 0.93 16.53 26.14
C LEU A 359 -0.54 16.80 26.51
N PHE A 360 -1.32 15.73 26.74
CA PHE A 360 -2.75 15.83 27.06
C PHE A 360 -3.06 15.09 28.37
N PRO A 361 -2.61 15.61 29.52
CA PRO A 361 -2.87 14.99 30.83
C PRO A 361 -4.33 15.12 31.28
N GLU A 362 -5.09 16.05 30.68
CA GLU A 362 -6.47 16.32 31.06
C GLU A 362 -7.47 15.46 30.28
N GLY A 363 -8.23 14.64 31.02
CA GLY A 363 -9.30 13.80 30.49
C GLY A 363 -8.81 12.61 29.65
N SER A 364 -9.73 11.95 28.96
CA SER A 364 -9.44 10.78 28.12
C SER A 364 -8.79 11.14 26.77
N ILE A 365 -8.53 12.41 26.49
CA ILE A 365 -8.12 12.92 25.16
C ILE A 365 -6.86 12.22 24.67
N GLY A 366 -5.82 12.13 25.51
CA GLY A 366 -4.58 11.44 25.15
C GLY A 366 -4.78 9.95 24.86
N ILE A 367 -5.68 9.28 25.59
CA ILE A 367 -6.00 7.85 25.39
C ILE A 367 -6.75 7.65 24.07
N THR A 368 -7.80 8.44 23.85
CA THR A 368 -8.61 8.41 22.63
C THR A 368 -7.78 8.74 21.40
N MET A 369 -6.90 9.74 21.47
CA MET A 369 -6.00 10.10 20.36
C MET A 369 -5.08 8.96 19.97
N VAL A 370 -4.48 8.28 20.96
CA VAL A 370 -3.65 7.11 20.70
C VAL A 370 -4.46 5.99 20.07
N ARG A 371 -5.67 5.72 20.57
CA ARG A 371 -6.52 4.65 20.05
C ARG A 371 -6.97 4.94 18.61
N VAL A 372 -7.31 6.18 18.28
CA VAL A 372 -7.62 6.60 16.91
C VAL A 372 -6.42 6.39 15.99
N LEU A 373 -5.21 6.77 16.41
CA LEU A 373 -3.98 6.56 15.62
C LEU A 373 -3.61 5.08 15.48
N GLU A 374 -3.90 4.25 16.48
CA GLU A 374 -3.74 2.79 16.40
C GLU A 374 -4.68 2.18 15.37
N LEU A 375 -5.97 2.51 15.43
CA LEU A 375 -6.95 2.03 14.45
C LEU A 375 -6.55 2.46 13.03
N LEU A 376 -6.03 3.67 12.85
CA LEU A 376 -5.62 4.16 11.53
C LEU A 376 -4.39 3.39 11.05
N GLY A 377 -3.45 3.11 11.95
CA GLY A 377 -2.27 2.32 11.64
C GLY A 377 -2.56 0.83 11.41
N GLU A 378 -3.64 0.28 11.96
CA GLU A 378 -4.08 -1.11 11.73
C GLU A 378 -4.79 -1.27 10.37
N SER A 379 -5.41 -0.20 9.86
CA SER A 379 -6.04 -0.21 8.54
C SER A 379 -5.01 -0.32 7.41
N PRO A 380 -5.18 -1.26 6.46
CA PRO A 380 -4.24 -1.45 5.35
C PRO A 380 -4.15 -0.24 4.41
N GLN A 381 -5.19 0.60 4.37
CA GLN A 381 -5.26 1.80 3.53
C GLN A 381 -4.99 3.09 4.31
N ASN A 382 -4.71 2.99 5.63
CA ASN A 382 -4.65 4.14 6.54
C ASN A 382 -5.94 4.99 6.53
N GLU A 383 -7.07 4.34 6.26
CA GLU A 383 -8.41 4.92 6.20
C GLU A 383 -9.33 4.19 7.19
N ILE A 384 -10.14 4.95 7.94
CA ILE A 384 -11.18 4.40 8.81
C ILE A 384 -12.52 4.97 8.39
N TYR A 385 -13.50 4.07 8.21
CA TYR A 385 -14.88 4.46 8.01
C TYR A 385 -15.50 4.92 9.33
N HIS A 386 -16.28 6.00 9.29
CA HIS A 386 -16.96 6.52 10.48
C HIS A 386 -17.78 5.45 11.22
N LYS A 387 -18.39 4.50 10.49
CA LYS A 387 -19.13 3.38 11.09
C LYS A 387 -18.26 2.47 11.97
N GLU A 388 -17.00 2.24 11.60
CA GLU A 388 -16.06 1.42 12.39
C GLU A 388 -15.55 2.19 13.59
N LEU A 389 -15.29 3.48 13.41
CA LEU A 389 -14.93 4.39 14.49
C LEU A 389 -16.03 4.45 15.56
N LEU A 390 -17.30 4.51 15.15
CA LEU A 390 -18.45 4.53 16.06
C LEU A 390 -18.68 3.21 16.81
N LYS A 391 -18.16 2.08 16.31
CA LYS A 391 -18.21 0.80 17.05
C LYS A 391 -17.30 0.82 18.27
N GLU A 392 -16.12 1.44 18.15
CA GLU A 392 -15.16 1.60 19.24
C GLU A 392 -15.51 2.79 20.14
N PHE A 393 -16.09 3.85 19.56
CA PHE A 393 -16.46 5.08 20.26
C PHE A 393 -17.94 5.40 20.05
N PRO A 394 -18.84 4.74 20.80
CA PRO A 394 -20.27 5.01 20.71
C PRO A 394 -20.59 6.46 21.10
N LEU A 395 -21.52 7.09 20.36
CA LEU A 395 -21.94 8.49 20.57
C LEU A 395 -22.46 8.77 21.98
N GLU A 396 -23.06 7.77 22.61
CA GLU A 396 -23.59 7.85 23.99
C GLU A 396 -22.48 8.11 25.02
N GLU A 397 -21.24 7.75 24.71
CA GLU A 397 -20.07 7.93 25.58
C GLU A 397 -19.15 9.08 25.14
N GLU A 398 -19.62 9.96 24.24
CA GLU A 398 -18.77 11.01 23.67
C GLU A 398 -18.18 11.95 24.73
N GLY A 399 -18.94 12.25 25.79
CA GLY A 399 -18.45 13.04 26.92
C GLY A 399 -17.29 12.41 27.69
N ARG A 400 -17.11 11.08 27.59
CA ARG A 400 -15.96 10.38 28.15
C ARG A 400 -14.79 10.44 27.17
N HIS A 401 -14.99 10.05 25.92
CA HIS A 401 -13.87 9.85 25.00
C HIS A 401 -13.38 11.13 24.33
N ASN A 402 -14.19 12.19 24.26
CA ASN A 402 -13.85 13.46 23.60
C ASN A 402 -13.40 13.28 22.14
N LEU A 403 -13.98 12.32 21.42
CA LEU A 403 -13.57 11.93 20.07
C LEU A 403 -13.55 13.09 19.08
N ASN A 404 -14.62 13.90 19.04
CA ASN A 404 -14.70 15.05 18.13
C ASN A 404 -13.59 16.08 18.41
N ARG A 405 -13.23 16.29 19.67
CA ARG A 405 -12.12 17.17 20.05
C ARG A 405 -10.78 16.60 19.57
N VAL A 406 -10.57 15.29 19.72
CA VAL A 406 -9.37 14.60 19.22
C VAL A 406 -9.25 14.69 17.70
N ILE A 407 -10.34 14.44 16.96
CA ILE A 407 -10.35 14.56 15.49
C ILE A 407 -9.99 15.99 15.07
N ASN A 408 -10.55 17.00 15.74
CA ASN A 408 -10.24 18.39 15.47
C ASN A 408 -8.77 18.75 15.76
N ILE A 409 -8.20 18.25 16.87
CA ILE A 409 -6.78 18.45 17.19
C ILE A 409 -5.91 17.80 16.11
N LEU A 410 -6.16 16.54 15.77
CA LEU A 410 -5.39 15.81 14.74
C LEU A 410 -5.50 16.46 13.36
N LYS A 411 -6.67 17.02 13.03
CA LYS A 411 -6.86 17.82 11.81
C LYS A 411 -6.05 19.11 11.84
N GLN A 412 -6.03 19.82 12.97
CA GLN A 412 -5.26 21.06 13.13
C GLN A 412 -3.75 20.83 13.05
N VAL A 413 -3.27 19.70 13.57
CA VAL A 413 -1.85 19.29 13.44
C VAL A 413 -1.53 18.84 12.00
N GLY A 414 -2.54 18.61 11.16
CA GLY A 414 -2.37 18.19 9.77
C GLY A 414 -2.14 16.69 9.59
N VAL A 415 -2.36 15.89 10.63
CA VAL A 415 -2.19 14.42 10.59
C VAL A 415 -3.39 13.75 9.91
N LEU A 416 -4.58 14.33 10.07
CA LEU A 416 -5.84 13.78 9.56
C LEU A 416 -6.48 14.66 8.50
N GLU A 417 -6.95 14.03 7.44
CA GLU A 417 -7.85 14.59 6.44
C GLU A 417 -9.21 13.91 6.55
N LEU A 418 -10.26 14.74 6.60
CA LEU A 418 -11.65 14.30 6.62
C LEU A 418 -12.14 14.31 5.18
N ILE A 419 -12.33 13.12 4.61
CA ILE A 419 -12.86 12.95 3.25
C ILE A 419 -14.33 12.60 3.39
N LEU A 420 -15.19 13.46 2.86
CA LEU A 420 -16.61 13.18 2.68
C LEU A 420 -16.74 12.43 1.37
N GLU A 421 -16.86 11.11 1.42
CA GLU A 421 -17.07 10.31 0.22
C GLU A 421 -18.58 10.13 0.02
N SER A 422 -19.13 10.88 -0.93
CA SER A 422 -20.44 10.64 -1.51
C SER A 422 -20.33 9.40 -2.38
N ARG A 423 -20.56 8.21 -1.79
CA ARG A 423 -20.60 7.00 -2.59
C ARG A 423 -21.87 7.05 -3.45
N GLU A 424 -21.74 7.46 -4.70
CA GLU A 424 -22.73 7.17 -5.73
C GLU A 424 -22.81 5.64 -5.83
N GLU A 425 -23.80 5.04 -5.17
CA GLU A 425 -24.08 3.63 -5.35
C GLU A 425 -24.42 3.44 -6.83
N GLN A 426 -23.46 2.94 -7.60
CA GLN A 426 -23.70 2.36 -8.93
C GLN A 426 -24.49 1.07 -8.73
N THR A 427 -25.73 1.20 -8.29
CA THR A 427 -26.74 0.13 -8.30
C THR A 427 -27.34 0.12 -9.69
N GLU A 428 -26.50 -0.11 -10.71
CA GLU A 428 -27.01 -0.60 -11.98
C GLU A 428 -27.47 -2.04 -11.76
N GLN A 429 -28.79 -2.21 -11.91
CA GLN A 429 -29.52 -3.47 -12.14
C GLN A 429 -29.87 -4.29 -10.90
N GLN A 430 -30.98 -3.90 -10.25
CA GLN A 430 -32.25 -4.63 -10.45
C GLN A 430 -33.42 -3.79 -9.92
N ARG A 431 -34.30 -3.40 -10.84
CA ARG A 431 -35.67 -2.97 -10.55
C ARG A 431 -36.40 -4.16 -9.93
N ASP A 432 -37.17 -3.94 -8.88
CA ASP A 432 -38.63 -3.92 -8.98
C ASP A 432 -39.23 -3.37 -7.67
N ASP A 433 -40.09 -2.36 -7.86
CA ASP A 433 -41.15 -1.84 -6.98
C ASP A 433 -41.07 -2.13 -5.48
N GLU A 434 -40.55 -1.17 -4.71
CA GLU A 434 -41.22 -0.66 -3.51
C GLU A 434 -40.58 0.69 -3.10
N GLY A 435 -41.41 1.72 -2.96
CA GLY A 435 -40.97 3.08 -2.65
C GLY A 435 -40.39 3.20 -1.24
N GLN A 436 -39.09 2.99 -1.11
CA GLN A 436 -38.32 3.37 0.07
C GLN A 436 -37.49 4.61 -0.24
N GLN A 437 -37.66 5.63 0.61
CA GLN A 437 -36.79 6.81 0.64
C GLN A 437 -35.35 6.32 0.85
N ASN A 438 -34.55 6.36 -0.21
CA ASN A 438 -33.11 6.21 -0.11
C ASN A 438 -32.56 7.47 0.57
N ASP A 439 -32.42 7.40 1.89
CA ASP A 439 -31.55 8.32 2.62
C ASP A 439 -30.13 8.12 2.06
N GLU A 440 -29.65 9.07 1.26
CA GLU A 440 -28.26 9.19 0.86
C GLU A 440 -27.40 9.30 2.13
N LYS A 441 -26.90 8.18 2.62
CA LYS A 441 -26.05 8.15 3.80
C LYS A 441 -24.64 8.53 3.38
N GLU A 442 -24.33 9.82 3.44
CA GLU A 442 -22.95 10.31 3.38
C GLU A 442 -22.06 9.48 4.33
N HIS A 443 -20.93 8.99 3.82
CA HIS A 443 -19.97 8.23 4.62
C HIS A 443 -18.75 9.11 4.84
N LEU A 444 -18.58 9.52 6.10
CA LEU A 444 -17.35 10.16 6.54
C LEU A 444 -16.22 9.13 6.60
N ILE A 445 -15.11 9.44 5.94
CA ILE A 445 -13.87 8.65 5.99
C ILE A 445 -12.78 9.52 6.61
N LEU A 446 -12.11 8.97 7.62
CA LEU A 446 -10.93 9.56 8.22
C LEU A 446 -9.70 8.95 7.55
N ARG A 447 -8.85 9.78 6.93
CA ARG A 447 -7.62 9.34 6.29
C ARG A 447 -6.41 10.02 6.92
N ILE A 448 -5.32 9.27 7.13
CA ILE A 448 -4.04 9.89 7.49
C ILE A 448 -3.52 10.65 6.27
N LYS A 449 -3.27 11.95 6.44
CA LYS A 449 -2.57 12.73 5.42
C LYS A 449 -1.08 12.43 5.53
N PHE A 450 -0.58 11.62 4.60
CA PHE A 450 0.84 11.61 4.33
C PHE A 450 1.13 12.84 3.50
N ASP A 451 2.11 13.63 3.92
CA ASP A 451 2.59 14.75 3.13
C ASP A 451 3.35 14.15 1.95
N ASP A 452 2.60 13.71 0.93
CA ASP A 452 3.16 13.35 -0.36
C ASP A 452 3.75 14.68 -0.85
N GLY A 453 5.08 14.88 -0.72
CA GLY A 453 5.81 16.13 -0.97
C GLY A 453 5.70 16.71 -2.39
N SER A 454 4.68 16.32 -3.14
CA SER A 454 4.30 16.69 -4.51
C SER A 454 3.48 17.99 -4.62
N THR A 455 2.94 18.54 -3.53
CA THR A 455 2.03 19.72 -3.62
C THR A 455 2.62 21.05 -3.15
N ALA A 456 3.91 21.12 -2.81
CA ALA A 456 4.62 22.40 -2.65
C ALA A 456 5.27 22.82 -3.99
N ALA A 457 4.47 23.31 -4.93
CA ALA A 457 4.93 23.98 -6.16
C ALA A 457 4.15 25.28 -6.39
#